data_AF-M0E6A9-F1
#
_entry.id   AF-M0E6A9-F1
#
_cell.length_a   1.000
_cell.length_b   1.000
_cell.length_c   1.000
_cell.angle_alpha   90.00
_cell.angle_beta   90.00
_cell.angle_gamma   90.00
#
_symmetry.space_group_name_H-M   'P 1'
#
loop_
_entity.id
_entity.type
_entity.pdbx_description
1 polymer ?
#
loop_
_entity_poly.entity_id
_entity_poly.type
_entity_poly.pdbx_seq_one_letter_code
_entity_poly.pdbx_strand_id
1 'polypeptide(L)'
;MKNGPSSAGRSPGPNASPDGSVRASFAFLALVALGVLVAAYPLVSLGVLTGVVALAILARSLSRHVDRETVGRVSIPGLGTVEYRFTRS
;
A
#
# COMPACT_ATOMS: atom_id res chain seq x y z
N MET A 1 7.72 50.04 12.76
CA MET A 1 8.35 49.15 13.76
C MET A 1 7.45 47.92 13.87
N LYS A 2 7.72 46.90 13.06
CA LYS A 2 8.36 45.60 13.40
C LYS A 2 7.41 44.62 14.10
N ASN A 3 6.58 43.93 13.31
CA ASN A 3 5.95 42.66 13.72
C ASN A 3 6.82 41.53 13.13
N GLY A 4 7.73 40.99 13.95
CA GLY A 4 8.52 39.82 13.58
C GLY A 4 7.67 38.55 13.64
N PRO A 5 7.85 37.58 12.73
CA PRO A 5 7.23 36.27 12.90
C PRO A 5 7.96 35.53 14.03
N SER A 6 7.25 35.21 15.11
CA SER A 6 7.70 34.23 16.10
C SER A 6 7.69 32.85 15.46
N SER A 7 8.75 32.49 14.74
CA SER A 7 9.11 31.08 14.50
C SER A 7 9.73 30.53 15.79
N ALA A 8 8.92 30.46 16.85
CA ALA A 8 9.27 29.73 18.05
C ALA A 8 9.22 28.24 17.71
N GLY A 9 10.38 27.59 17.81
CA GLY A 9 10.59 26.19 17.50
C GLY A 9 9.51 25.31 18.12
N ARG A 10 8.84 24.53 17.26
CA ARG A 10 7.99 23.43 17.69
C ARG A 10 8.90 22.32 18.20
N SER A 11 9.37 22.46 19.43
CA SER A 11 9.83 21.32 20.22
C SER A 11 8.67 20.31 20.24
N PRO A 12 8.87 19.04 19.87
CA PRO A 12 7.89 18.00 20.10
C PRO A 12 7.71 17.87 21.61
N GLY A 13 6.74 18.59 22.17
CA GLY A 13 6.39 18.47 23.57
C GLY A 13 5.98 17.03 23.91
N PRO A 14 6.11 16.60 25.18
CA PRO A 14 5.97 15.22 25.64
C PRO A 14 4.55 14.62 25.56
N ASN A 15 3.66 15.20 24.74
CA ASN A 15 2.29 14.75 24.54
C ASN A 15 2.18 13.78 23.37
N ALA A 16 3.13 12.86 23.22
CA ALA A 16 2.90 11.67 22.43
C ALA A 16 1.82 10.87 23.17
N SER A 17 0.62 10.75 22.57
CA SER A 17 -0.44 9.91 23.13
C SER A 17 0.17 8.55 23.52
N PRO A 18 -0.05 8.04 24.75
CA PRO A 18 0.51 6.76 25.20
C PRO A 18 0.28 5.64 24.19
N ASP A 19 -0.88 5.66 23.53
CA ASP A 19 -1.28 4.70 22.50
C ASP A 19 -0.37 4.73 21.26
N GLY A 20 0.12 5.92 20.89
CA GLY A 20 1.06 6.10 19.78
C GLY A 20 2.45 5.56 20.09
N SER A 21 2.90 5.70 21.34
CA SER A 21 4.18 5.17 21.81
C SER A 21 4.17 3.64 21.85
N VAL A 22 3.10 3.02 22.38
CA VAL A 22 2.99 1.56 22.46
C VAL A 22 2.93 0.92 21.08
N ARG A 23 2.12 1.46 20.17
CA ARG A 23 2.05 0.97 18.78
C ARG A 23 3.39 1.11 18.06
N ALA A 24 4.10 2.22 18.26
CA ALA A 24 5.43 2.42 17.69
C ALA A 24 6.44 1.40 18.24
N SER A 25 6.41 1.11 19.54
CA SER A 25 7.26 0.08 20.15
C SER A 25 6.97 -1.32 19.60
N PHE A 26 5.69 -1.69 19.44
CA PHE A 26 5.34 -2.97 18.82
C PHE A 26 5.77 -3.05 17.36
N ALA A 27 5.57 -1.99 16.59
CA ALA A 27 6.03 -1.92 15.20
C ALA A 27 7.55 -2.08 15.13
N PHE A 28 8.29 -1.41 16.01
CA PHE A 28 9.74 -1.54 16.11
C PHE A 28 10.16 -2.98 16.45
N LEU A 29 9.54 -3.59 17.46
CA LEU A 29 9.82 -4.98 17.82
C LEU A 29 9.49 -5.95 16.68
N ALA A 30 8.40 -5.73 15.95
CA ALA A 30 8.05 -6.52 14.79
C ALA A 30 9.11 -6.41 13.68
N LEU A 31 9.64 -5.22 13.43
CA LEU A 31 10.72 -5.02 12.46
C LEU A 31 12.01 -5.73 12.88
N VAL A 32 12.38 -5.64 14.16
CA VAL A 32 13.55 -6.35 14.69
C VAL A 32 13.36 -7.88 14.58
N ALA A 33 12.22 -8.39 15.02
CA ALA A 33 11.90 -9.82 14.94
C ALA A 33 11.88 -10.31 13.48
N LEU A 34 11.35 -9.51 12.56
CA LEU A 34 11.38 -9.82 11.13
C LEU A 34 12.81 -9.89 10.61
N GLY A 35 13.68 -8.93 10.97
CA GLY A 35 15.09 -8.96 10.59
C GLY A 35 15.82 -10.20 11.10
N VAL A 36 15.58 -10.57 12.37
CA VAL A 36 16.13 -11.80 12.98
C VAL A 36 15.62 -13.04 12.24
N LEU A 37 14.34 -13.11 11.91
CA LEU A 37 13.75 -14.23 11.17
C LEU A 37 14.38 -14.38 9.78
N VAL A 38 14.58 -13.26 9.07
CA VAL A 38 15.23 -13.26 7.75
C VAL A 38 16.67 -13.75 7.83
N ALA A 39 17.42 -13.30 8.85
CA ALA A 39 18.80 -13.73 9.06
C ALA A 39 18.89 -15.22 9.45
N ALA A 40 17.97 -15.71 10.29
CA ALA A 40 17.95 -17.10 10.74
C ALA A 40 17.46 -18.08 9.66
N TYR A 41 16.53 -17.65 8.80
CA TYR A 41 15.89 -18.51 7.80
C TYR A 41 15.89 -17.86 6.40
N PRO A 42 17.06 -17.73 5.76
CA PRO A 42 17.19 -16.99 4.51
C PRO A 42 16.42 -17.65 3.35
N LEU A 43 16.46 -18.98 3.24
CA LEU A 43 15.79 -19.70 2.16
C LEU A 43 14.26 -19.66 2.29
N VAL A 44 13.74 -19.83 3.50
CA VAL A 44 12.30 -19.74 3.77
C VAL A 44 11.80 -18.32 3.49
N SER A 45 12.55 -17.31 3.91
CA SER A 45 12.22 -15.90 3.69
C SER A 45 12.18 -15.55 2.20
N LEU A 46 13.13 -16.07 1.41
CA LEU A 46 13.10 -15.94 -0.06
C LEU A 46 11.86 -16.60 -0.66
N GLY A 47 11.56 -17.84 -0.25
CA GLY A 47 10.37 -18.55 -0.75
C GLY A 47 9.07 -17.81 -0.45
N VAL A 48 8.92 -17.29 0.77
CA VAL A 48 7.76 -16.48 1.18
C VAL A 48 7.70 -15.20 0.35
N LEU A 49 8.81 -14.48 0.18
CA LEU A 49 8.86 -13.25 -0.61
C LEU A 49 8.44 -13.50 -2.06
N THR A 50 8.99 -14.54 -2.69
CA THR A 50 8.61 -14.94 -4.06
C THR A 50 7.14 -15.28 -4.16
N GLY A 51 6.60 -16.04 -3.20
CA GLY A 51 5.18 -16.38 -3.14
C GLY A 51 4.28 -15.13 -3.03
N VAL A 52 4.63 -14.20 -2.14
CA VAL A 52 3.90 -12.93 -1.98
C VAL A 52 3.92 -12.10 -3.26
N VAL A 53 5.08 -11.99 -3.92
CA VAL A 53 5.20 -11.27 -5.18
C VAL A 53 4.35 -11.92 -6.28
N ALA A 54 4.40 -13.25 -6.40
CA ALA A 54 3.59 -13.97 -7.37
C ALA A 54 2.09 -13.74 -7.14
N LEU A 55 1.64 -13.81 -5.88
CA LEU A 55 0.26 -13.51 -5.50
C LEU A 55 -0.14 -12.06 -5.81
N ALA A 56 0.74 -11.09 -5.55
CA ALA A 56 0.48 -9.69 -5.86
C ALA A 56 0.34 -9.44 -7.36
N ILE A 57 1.18 -10.07 -8.18
CA ILE A 57 1.08 -10.02 -9.65
C ILE A 57 -0.22 -10.67 -10.11
N LEU A 58 -0.56 -11.84 -9.58
CA LEU A 58 -1.80 -12.54 -9.91
C LEU A 58 -3.02 -11.72 -9.54
N ALA A 59 -3.07 -11.16 -8.32
CA ALA A 59 -4.15 -10.30 -7.87
C ALA A 59 -4.28 -9.04 -8.75
N ARG A 60 -3.16 -8.44 -9.15
CA ARG A 60 -3.15 -7.30 -10.08
C ARG A 60 -3.64 -7.69 -11.47
N SER A 61 -3.26 -8.87 -11.96
CA SER A 61 -3.74 -9.42 -13.22
C SER A 61 -5.25 -9.60 -13.19
N LEU A 62 -5.76 -10.26 -12.15
CA LEU A 62 -7.20 -10.46 -11.95
C LEU A 62 -7.93 -9.13 -11.83
N SER A 63 -7.43 -8.18 -11.05
CA SER A 63 -8.02 -6.84 -10.93
C SER A 63 -8.12 -6.14 -12.29
N ARG A 64 -7.07 -6.18 -13.11
CA ARG A 64 -7.09 -5.61 -14.47
C ARG A 64 -8.01 -6.37 -15.43
N HIS A 65 -8.10 -7.69 -15.27
CA HIS A 65 -8.94 -8.53 -16.09
C HIS A 65 -10.42 -8.29 -15.77
N VAL A 66 -10.78 -8.27 -14.48
CA VAL A 66 -12.12 -7.93 -14.00
C VAL A 66 -12.48 -6.49 -14.37
N ASP A 67 -11.56 -5.53 -14.26
CA ASP A 67 -11.81 -4.15 -14.69
C ASP A 67 -12.11 -4.07 -16.19
N ARG A 68 -11.38 -4.83 -17.02
CA ARG A 68 -11.66 -4.94 -18.47
C ARG A 68 -13.00 -5.61 -18.80
N GLU A 69 -13.43 -6.59 -18.02
CA GLU A 69 -14.69 -7.30 -18.27
C GLU A 69 -15.91 -6.59 -17.65
N THR A 70 -15.72 -5.89 -16.53
CA THR A 70 -16.78 -5.13 -15.83
C THR A 70 -16.97 -3.76 -16.49
N VAL A 71 -15.89 -3.15 -17.00
CA VAL A 71 -15.92 -1.96 -17.85
C VAL A 71 -15.65 -2.42 -19.28
N GLY A 72 -16.71 -2.86 -19.97
CA GLY A 72 -16.69 -3.11 -21.41
C GLY A 72 -16.46 -1.83 -22.23
N ARG A 73 -15.30 -1.19 -22.09
CA ARG A 73 -14.82 -0.13 -22.98
C ARG A 73 -14.01 -0.77 -24.08
N VAL A 74 -14.73 -1.24 -25.10
CA VAL A 74 -14.14 -1.54 -26.40
C VAL A 74 -13.99 -0.21 -27.14
N SER A 75 -12.81 0.41 -27.06
CA SER A 75 -12.47 1.51 -27.96
C SER A 75 -12.12 0.90 -29.33
N ILE A 76 -13.08 0.91 -30.25
CA ILE A 76 -12.85 0.48 -31.64
C ILE A 76 -12.07 1.61 -32.34
N PRO A 77 -10.82 1.37 -32.78
CA PRO A 77 -10.03 2.40 -33.43
C PRO A 77 -10.72 2.78 -34.75
N GLY A 78 -11.19 4.03 -34.83
CA GLY A 78 -11.88 4.60 -35.99
C GLY A 78 -13.39 4.87 -35.83
N LEU A 79 -14.03 4.46 -34.73
CA LEU A 79 -15.50 4.60 -34.56
C LEU A 79 -15.97 5.27 -33.25
N GLY A 80 -15.04 5.73 -32.40
CA GLY A 80 -15.37 6.35 -31.12
C GLY A 80 -15.74 5.33 -30.03
N THR A 81 -15.72 5.79 -28.78
CA THR A 81 -15.91 4.98 -27.57
C THR A 81 -17.39 4.60 -27.43
N VAL A 82 -17.76 3.35 -27.67
CA VAL A 82 -19.13 2.86 -27.44
C VAL A 82 -19.17 2.14 -26.09
N GLU A 83 -19.88 2.71 -25.12
CA GLU A 83 -20.13 2.07 -23.82
C GLU A 83 -21.24 1.02 -23.98
N TYR A 84 -20.88 -0.25 -23.88
CA TYR A 84 -21.87 -1.34 -23.82
C TYR A 84 -22.23 -1.62 -22.36
N ARG A 85 -23.42 -1.22 -21.95
CA ARG A 85 -24.02 -1.59 -20.66
C ARG A 85 -24.66 -2.96 -20.81
N PHE A 86 -24.07 -4.00 -20.23
CA PHE A 86 -24.72 -5.31 -20.15
C PHE A 86 -25.97 -5.20 -19.29
N THR A 87 -27.14 -5.14 -19.92
CA THR A 87 -28.42 -5.38 -19.27
C THR A 87 -28.56 -6.88 -19.06
N ARG A 88 -28.01 -7.39 -17.96
CA ARG A 88 -28.30 -8.76 -17.52
C ARG A 88 -29.70 -8.76 -16.89
N SER A 89 -30.65 -9.42 -17.56
CA SER A 89 -31.98 -9.78 -17.03
C SER A 89 -31.89 -10.88 -15.99
#